data_AF-C4XSL7-F1
#
_entry.id   AF-C4XSL7-F1
#
_cell.length_a   1.000
_cell.length_b   1.000
_cell.length_c   1.000
_cell.angle_alpha   90.00
_cell.angle_beta   90.00
_cell.angle_gamma   90.00
#
_symmetry.space_group_name_H-M   'P 1'
#
loop_
_entity.id
_entity.type
_entity.pdbx_description
1 polymer ?
#
loop_
_entity_poly.entity_id
_entity_poly.type
_entity_poly.pdbx_seq_one_letter_code
_entity_poly.pdbx_strand_id
1 'polypeptide(L)'
;MVNDDELLERLLEKIVQEVVPDLRESIGATIEKEVARTLSRALLESEFHKRLNQEMRDGLQDIYKEIVQAAKHGADQSAEADGNRHQADQLFQEAAQQLDNILQTTESATSEIMDIVEKHMELQAECAAILDGLPGGYAGPKEVTRLKSANEALGEDLMRIMTTLSFQDLTGQRIKRIITAIKKVEQIVLDLYLSTGLQIRAQAQAPDRNIEDLKAEAKQKVSELKGPQSDVKQGDVDDLLAQLGLD
;
A
#
# COMPACT_ATOMS: atom_id res chain seq x y z
N MET A 1 -73.89 -12.93 -54.23
CA MET A 1 -73.46 -12.27 -52.98
C MET A 1 -72.71 -13.34 -52.22
N VAL A 2 -71.38 -13.21 -52.13
CA VAL A 2 -70.59 -14.11 -51.27
C VAL A 2 -71.03 -13.79 -49.84
N ASN A 3 -71.37 -14.81 -49.06
CA ASN A 3 -71.99 -14.66 -47.76
C ASN A 3 -70.89 -14.29 -46.75
N ASP A 4 -70.95 -13.10 -46.17
CA ASP A 4 -69.90 -12.55 -45.30
C ASP A 4 -69.59 -13.45 -44.09
N ASP A 5 -70.57 -14.23 -43.62
CA ASP A 5 -70.39 -15.23 -42.55
C ASP A 5 -69.45 -16.38 -42.94
N GLU A 6 -69.50 -16.84 -44.20
CA GLU A 6 -68.66 -17.95 -44.67
C GLU A 6 -67.18 -17.51 -44.85
N LEU A 7 -66.97 -16.22 -45.12
CA LEU A 7 -65.63 -15.61 -45.13
C LEU A 7 -65.08 -15.42 -43.71
N LEU A 8 -65.92 -15.00 -42.76
CA LEU A 8 -65.55 -14.87 -41.35
C LEU A 8 -65.16 -16.21 -40.72
N GLU A 9 -65.90 -17.28 -41.03
CA GLU A 9 -65.65 -18.62 -40.50
C GLU A 9 -64.32 -19.19 -41.02
N ARG A 10 -64.03 -19.02 -42.32
CA ARG A 10 -62.74 -19.40 -42.91
C ARG A 10 -61.57 -18.59 -42.37
N LEU A 11 -61.77 -17.30 -42.10
CA LEU A 11 -60.73 -16.45 -41.50
C LEU A 11 -60.45 -16.85 -40.04
N LEU A 12 -61.49 -17.14 -39.27
CA LEU A 12 -61.38 -17.64 -37.90
C LEU A 12 -60.64 -18.99 -37.86
N GLU A 13 -61.01 -19.91 -38.75
CA GLU A 13 -60.38 -21.22 -38.82
C GLU A 13 -58.89 -21.11 -39.21
N LYS A 14 -58.56 -20.22 -40.14
CA LYS A 14 -57.18 -19.95 -40.55
C LYS A 14 -56.35 -19.30 -39.45
N ILE A 15 -56.93 -18.36 -38.69
CA ILE A 15 -56.26 -17.75 -37.53
C ILE A 15 -55.99 -18.81 -36.45
N VAL A 16 -56.95 -19.69 -36.17
CA VAL A 16 -56.81 -20.72 -35.13
C VAL A 16 -55.84 -21.83 -35.55
N GLN A 17 -55.81 -22.21 -36.82
CA GLN A 17 -54.97 -23.32 -37.30
C GLN A 17 -53.55 -22.91 -37.69
N GLU A 18 -53.33 -21.68 -38.18
CA GLU A 18 -51.99 -21.23 -38.59
C GLU A 18 -51.41 -20.24 -37.57
N VAL A 19 -52.14 -19.18 -37.22
CA VAL A 19 -51.56 -18.04 -36.48
C VAL A 19 -51.36 -18.36 -34.99
N VAL A 20 -52.30 -19.04 -34.35
CA VAL A 20 -52.21 -19.41 -32.92
C VAL A 20 -51.03 -20.36 -32.62
N PRO A 21 -50.82 -21.46 -33.35
CA PRO A 21 -49.67 -22.34 -33.11
C PRO A 21 -48.34 -21.64 -33.41
N ASP A 22 -48.25 -20.88 -34.51
CA ASP A 22 -47.04 -20.11 -34.85
C ASP A 22 -46.71 -19.07 -33.77
N LEU A 23 -47.71 -18.34 -33.24
CA LEU A 23 -47.50 -17.42 -32.14
C LEU A 23 -47.02 -18.16 -30.88
N ARG A 24 -47.62 -19.31 -30.56
CA ARG A 24 -47.26 -20.09 -29.37
C ARG A 24 -45.83 -20.61 -29.44
N GLU A 25 -45.41 -21.08 -30.61
CA GLU A 25 -44.05 -21.57 -30.84
C GLU A 25 -43.03 -20.41 -30.83
N SER A 26 -43.35 -19.30 -31.51
CA SER A 26 -42.50 -18.10 -31.54
C SER A 26 -42.34 -17.47 -30.15
N ILE A 27 -43.43 -17.33 -29.40
CA ILE A 27 -43.42 -16.81 -28.03
C ILE A 27 -42.70 -17.80 -27.10
N GLY A 28 -42.94 -19.10 -27.24
CA GLY A 28 -42.25 -20.13 -26.46
C GLY A 28 -40.74 -20.08 -26.64
N ALA A 29 -40.27 -20.07 -27.89
CA ALA A 29 -38.85 -19.97 -28.21
C ALA A 29 -38.23 -18.65 -27.75
N THR A 30 -38.97 -17.53 -27.85
CA THR A 30 -38.48 -16.22 -27.40
C THR A 30 -38.38 -16.16 -25.87
N ILE A 31 -39.39 -16.64 -25.15
CA ILE A 31 -39.40 -16.71 -23.68
C ILE A 31 -38.28 -17.64 -23.19
N GLU A 32 -38.11 -18.81 -23.79
CA GLU A 32 -37.09 -19.78 -23.38
C GLU A 32 -35.68 -19.20 -23.54
N LYS A 33 -35.43 -18.50 -24.65
CA LYS A 33 -34.16 -17.83 -24.92
C LYS A 33 -33.90 -16.65 -23.96
N GLU A 34 -34.92 -15.87 -23.65
CA GLU A 34 -34.82 -14.72 -22.75
C GLU A 34 -34.66 -15.16 -21.28
N VAL A 35 -35.37 -16.20 -20.86
CA VAL A 35 -35.25 -16.80 -19.53
C VAL A 35 -33.86 -17.43 -19.34
N ALA A 36 -33.36 -18.17 -20.34
CA ALA A 36 -32.02 -18.74 -20.29
C ALA A 36 -30.93 -17.65 -20.19
N ARG A 37 -31.09 -16.55 -20.94
CA ARG A 37 -30.17 -15.41 -20.89
C ARG A 37 -30.20 -14.70 -19.54
N THR A 38 -31.40 -14.47 -18.99
CA THR A 38 -31.58 -13.80 -17.70
C THR A 38 -31.05 -14.64 -16.55
N LEU A 39 -31.32 -15.95 -16.55
CA LEU A 39 -30.77 -16.89 -15.56
C LEU A 39 -29.25 -16.98 -15.66
N SER A 40 -28.68 -17.07 -16.86
CA SER A 40 -27.23 -17.09 -17.05
C SER A 40 -26.58 -15.82 -16.49
N ARG A 41 -27.17 -14.65 -16.75
CA ARG A 41 -26.67 -13.37 -16.24
C ARG A 41 -26.77 -13.29 -14.72
N ALA A 42 -27.91 -13.67 -14.14
CA ALA A 42 -28.10 -13.68 -12.70
C ALA A 42 -27.17 -14.68 -11.98
N LEU A 43 -26.90 -15.83 -12.59
CA LEU A 43 -25.94 -16.81 -12.08
C LEU A 43 -24.51 -16.28 -12.13
N LEU A 44 -24.10 -15.65 -13.24
CA LEU A 44 -22.78 -15.02 -13.36
C LEU A 44 -22.58 -13.89 -12.35
N GLU A 45 -23.59 -13.05 -12.17
CA GLU A 45 -23.58 -11.95 -11.20
C GLU A 45 -23.54 -12.49 -9.76
N SER A 46 -24.32 -13.53 -9.46
CA SER A 46 -24.27 -14.21 -8.17
C SER A 46 -22.92 -14.90 -7.93
N GLU A 47 -22.32 -15.53 -8.92
CA GLU A 47 -21.01 -16.17 -8.79
C GLU A 47 -19.91 -15.12 -8.59
N PHE A 48 -19.99 -14.00 -9.31
CA PHE A 48 -19.09 -12.88 -9.11
C PHE A 48 -19.21 -12.30 -7.71
N HIS A 49 -20.41 -11.97 -7.23
CA HIS A 49 -20.58 -11.44 -5.88
C HIS A 49 -20.16 -12.43 -4.80
N LYS A 50 -20.36 -13.74 -5.03
CA LYS A 50 -19.84 -14.77 -4.12
C LYS A 50 -18.32 -14.81 -4.14
N ARG A 51 -17.67 -14.79 -5.31
CA ARG A 51 -16.21 -14.74 -5.42
C ARG A 51 -15.63 -13.46 -4.85
N LEU A 52 -16.23 -12.31 -5.11
CA LEU A 52 -15.79 -11.02 -4.58
C LEU A 52 -15.95 -10.97 -3.06
N ASN A 53 -17.09 -11.44 -2.52
CA ASN A 53 -17.26 -11.55 -1.07
C ASN A 53 -16.30 -12.56 -0.46
N GLN A 54 -15.99 -13.65 -1.16
CA GLN A 54 -15.02 -14.63 -0.71
C GLN A 54 -13.62 -14.04 -0.76
N GLU A 55 -13.21 -13.34 -1.82
CA GLU A 55 -11.93 -12.62 -1.92
C GLU A 55 -11.82 -11.49 -0.87
N MET A 56 -12.90 -10.74 -0.61
CA MET A 56 -12.90 -9.73 0.46
C MET A 56 -12.89 -10.36 1.84
N ARG A 57 -13.63 -11.45 2.08
CA ARG A 57 -13.63 -12.16 3.37
C ARG A 57 -12.31 -12.85 3.61
N ASP A 58 -11.77 -13.55 2.62
CA ASP A 58 -10.46 -14.18 2.67
C ASP A 58 -9.42 -13.09 2.88
N GLY A 59 -9.46 -11.99 2.11
CA GLY A 59 -8.58 -10.82 2.33
C GLY A 59 -8.69 -10.20 3.73
N LEU A 60 -9.90 -10.01 4.28
CA LEU A 60 -10.11 -9.50 5.64
C LEU A 60 -9.75 -10.52 6.72
N GLN A 61 -9.98 -11.81 6.48
CA GLN A 61 -9.67 -12.91 7.39
C GLN A 61 -8.17 -13.20 7.41
N ASP A 62 -7.49 -12.99 6.29
CA ASP A 62 -6.04 -13.01 6.15
C ASP A 62 -5.45 -11.79 6.88
N ILE A 63 -5.98 -10.58 6.67
CA ILE A 63 -5.59 -9.40 7.47
C ILE A 63 -5.81 -9.65 8.98
N TYR A 64 -6.94 -10.23 9.37
CA TYR A 64 -7.24 -10.53 10.78
C TYR A 64 -6.35 -11.64 11.35
N LYS A 65 -6.08 -12.70 10.60
CA LYS A 65 -5.15 -13.77 10.99
C LYS A 65 -3.72 -13.26 11.06
N GLU A 66 -3.30 -12.40 10.13
CA GLU A 66 -1.98 -11.77 10.10
C GLU A 66 -1.81 -10.76 11.24
N ILE A 67 -2.82 -9.98 11.61
CA ILE A 67 -2.77 -9.14 12.83
C ILE A 67 -2.67 -10.01 14.09
N VAL A 68 -3.42 -11.11 14.15
CA VAL A 68 -3.43 -12.02 15.31
C VAL A 68 -2.18 -12.92 15.35
N GLN A 69 -1.58 -13.26 14.21
CA GLN A 69 -0.33 -14.02 14.07
C GLN A 69 0.89 -13.11 14.24
N ALA A 70 0.90 -11.88 13.73
CA ALA A 70 1.90 -10.87 14.05
C ALA A 70 1.89 -10.51 15.53
N ALA A 71 0.72 -10.56 16.20
CA ALA A 71 0.61 -10.42 17.64
C ALA A 71 0.99 -11.70 18.43
N LYS A 72 1.07 -12.87 17.79
CA LYS A 72 1.31 -14.15 18.49
C LYS A 72 2.64 -14.82 18.19
N HIS A 73 3.17 -14.82 16.97
CA HIS A 73 4.29 -15.68 16.58
C HIS A 73 5.20 -14.99 15.55
N GLY A 74 6.36 -14.52 16.03
CA GLY A 74 7.59 -14.79 15.29
C GLY A 74 7.79 -16.32 15.24
N ALA A 75 8.22 -16.84 14.08
CA ALA A 75 8.22 -18.25 13.66
C ALA A 75 6.81 -18.78 13.30
N ASP A 76 6.49 -19.24 12.10
CA ASP A 76 7.28 -20.04 11.16
C ASP A 76 6.54 -20.08 9.79
N GLN A 77 7.23 -20.55 8.76
CA GLN A 77 6.95 -20.45 7.32
C GLN A 77 5.80 -21.32 6.76
N SER A 78 5.15 -20.86 5.66
CA SER A 78 4.63 -21.62 4.47
C SER A 78 3.58 -20.76 3.71
N ALA A 79 3.32 -20.80 2.40
CA ALA A 79 3.94 -21.34 1.19
C ALA A 79 3.21 -20.73 -0.06
N GLU A 80 3.99 -20.27 -1.05
CA GLU A 80 3.82 -20.45 -2.51
C GLU A 80 2.68 -19.84 -3.37
N ALA A 81 1.98 -18.76 -2.97
CA ALA A 81 1.17 -17.98 -3.93
C ALA A 81 1.54 -16.48 -4.06
N ASP A 82 2.56 -16.02 -3.31
CA ASP A 82 2.51 -14.68 -2.73
C ASP A 82 3.79 -13.84 -2.96
N GLY A 83 4.50 -14.06 -4.07
CA GLY A 83 5.84 -13.50 -4.32
C GLY A 83 5.96 -11.97 -4.28
N ASN A 84 4.89 -11.22 -4.57
CA ASN A 84 4.87 -9.76 -4.45
C ASN A 84 4.34 -9.24 -3.09
N ARG A 85 3.56 -10.05 -2.36
CA ARG A 85 2.87 -9.68 -1.10
C ARG A 85 3.74 -10.00 0.11
N HIS A 86 4.36 -11.18 0.16
CA HIS A 86 5.48 -11.47 1.06
C HIS A 86 6.61 -10.44 0.94
N GLN A 87 6.85 -9.91 -0.27
CA GLN A 87 7.86 -8.87 -0.46
C GLN A 87 7.44 -7.53 0.17
N ALA A 88 6.16 -7.15 0.10
CA ALA A 88 5.67 -5.91 0.69
C ALA A 88 5.68 -5.96 2.23
N ASP A 89 5.26 -7.08 2.81
CA ASP A 89 5.26 -7.27 4.27
C ASP A 89 6.68 -7.35 4.86
N GLN A 90 7.59 -8.04 4.17
CA GLN A 90 9.01 -8.04 4.55
C GLN A 90 9.61 -6.64 4.48
N LEU A 91 9.31 -5.88 3.42
CA LEU A 91 9.80 -4.50 3.27
C LEU A 91 9.26 -3.58 4.36
N PHE A 92 8.01 -3.77 4.79
CA PHE A 92 7.42 -3.01 5.88
C PHE A 92 8.03 -3.34 7.24
N GLN A 93 8.14 -4.63 7.58
CA GLN A 93 8.80 -5.04 8.82
C GLN A 93 10.26 -4.58 8.85
N GLU A 94 10.99 -4.74 7.75
CA GLU A 94 12.37 -4.27 7.64
C GLU A 94 12.44 -2.74 7.80
N ALA A 95 11.56 -1.99 7.15
CA ALA A 95 11.52 -0.54 7.28
C ALA A 95 11.22 -0.07 8.72
N ALA A 96 10.25 -0.70 9.40
CA ALA A 96 9.90 -0.39 10.78
C ALA A 96 11.07 -0.69 11.73
N GLN A 97 11.68 -1.87 11.59
CA GLN A 97 12.85 -2.26 12.38
C GLN A 97 14.03 -1.31 12.16
N GLN A 98 14.26 -0.86 10.93
CA GLN A 98 15.32 0.10 10.62
C GLN A 98 15.05 1.48 11.25
N LEU A 99 13.78 1.92 11.28
CA LEU A 99 13.35 3.16 11.96
C LEU A 99 13.59 3.10 13.47
N ASP A 100 13.22 1.99 14.12
CA ASP A 100 13.46 1.81 15.56
C ASP A 100 14.95 1.83 15.89
N ASN A 101 15.77 1.16 15.08
CA ASN A 101 17.23 1.18 15.24
C ASN A 101 17.81 2.60 15.09
N ILE A 102 17.30 3.38 14.13
CA ILE A 102 17.69 4.78 13.94
C ILE A 102 17.33 5.59 15.19
N LEU A 103 16.12 5.44 15.71
CA LEU A 103 15.64 6.19 16.87
C LEU A 103 16.50 5.87 18.10
N GLN A 104 16.74 4.60 18.39
CA GLN A 104 17.58 4.15 19.49
C GLN A 104 19.03 4.65 19.36
N THR A 105 19.63 4.56 18.17
CA THR A 105 21.00 5.02 17.94
C THR A 105 21.11 6.54 18.10
N THR A 106 20.11 7.28 17.62
CA THR A 106 20.05 8.74 17.73
C THR A 106 19.90 9.18 19.18
N GLU A 107 19.02 8.50 19.94
CA GLU A 107 18.84 8.76 21.37
C GLU A 107 20.13 8.51 22.15
N SER A 108 20.78 7.36 21.93
CA SER A 108 22.05 7.02 22.58
C SER A 108 23.17 8.02 22.24
N ALA A 109 23.29 8.41 20.97
CA ALA A 109 24.26 9.40 20.53
C ALA A 109 24.01 10.77 21.17
N THR A 110 22.73 11.17 21.28
CA THR A 110 22.36 12.45 21.89
C THR A 110 22.64 12.44 23.39
N SER A 111 22.35 11.33 24.09
CA SER A 111 22.69 11.17 25.51
C SER A 111 24.19 11.27 25.73
N GLU A 112 25.01 10.57 24.93
CA GLU A 112 26.47 10.62 25.05
C GLU A 112 27.01 12.04 24.82
N ILE A 113 26.47 12.77 23.84
CA ILE A 113 26.86 14.17 23.59
C ILE A 113 26.49 15.06 24.78
N MET A 114 25.30 14.88 25.38
CA MET A 114 24.89 15.64 26.56
C MET A 114 25.83 15.38 27.74
N ASP A 115 26.18 14.12 28.02
CA ASP A 115 27.12 13.76 29.09
C ASP A 115 28.51 14.42 28.89
N ILE A 116 29.00 14.44 27.65
CA ILE A 116 30.28 15.08 27.33
C ILE A 116 30.19 16.60 27.52
N VAL A 117 29.10 17.23 27.08
CA VAL A 117 28.89 18.67 27.24
C VAL A 117 28.77 19.06 28.72
N GLU A 118 28.10 18.27 29.55
CA GLU A 118 28.06 18.48 31.00
C GLU A 118 29.46 18.43 31.62
N LYS A 119 30.25 17.40 31.28
CA LYS A 119 31.65 17.30 31.70
C LYS A 119 32.49 18.50 31.25
N HIS A 120 32.27 18.99 30.02
CA HIS A 120 32.94 20.18 29.52
C HIS A 120 32.60 21.43 30.32
N MET A 121 31.33 21.61 30.71
CA MET A 121 30.89 22.74 31.53
C MET A 121 31.57 22.72 32.90
N GLU A 122 31.72 21.55 33.53
CA GLU A 122 32.44 21.38 34.79
C GLU A 122 33.94 21.69 34.65
N LEU A 123 34.60 21.12 33.65
CA LEU A 123 36.02 21.38 33.36
C LEU A 123 36.27 22.85 33.05
N GLN A 124 35.37 23.50 32.31
CA GLN A 124 35.45 24.92 32.00
C GLN A 124 35.31 25.77 33.28
N ALA A 125 34.39 25.41 34.17
CA ALA A 125 34.22 26.10 35.45
C ALA A 125 35.45 25.94 36.36
N GLU A 126 36.05 24.74 36.43
CA GLU A 126 37.29 24.50 37.17
C GLU A 126 38.45 25.33 36.59
N CYS A 127 38.59 25.34 35.26
CA CYS A 127 39.60 26.17 34.59
C CYS A 127 39.42 27.66 34.90
N ALA A 128 38.18 28.17 34.84
CA ALA A 128 37.87 29.55 35.16
C ALA A 128 38.24 29.91 36.61
N ALA A 129 37.89 29.04 37.58
CA ALA A 129 38.23 29.24 38.98
C ALA A 129 39.75 29.25 39.22
N ILE A 130 40.51 28.40 38.51
CA ILE A 130 41.98 28.42 38.57
C ILE A 130 42.52 29.74 38.03
N LEU A 131 42.00 30.22 36.90
CA LEU A 131 42.43 31.47 36.25
C LEU A 131 42.11 32.70 37.11
N ASP A 132 40.94 32.76 37.73
CA ASP A 132 40.54 33.85 38.63
C ASP A 132 41.36 33.86 39.93
N GLY A 133 41.79 32.68 40.39
CA GLY A 133 42.59 32.49 41.60
C GLY A 133 44.08 32.83 41.46
N LEU A 134 44.56 33.22 40.26
CA LEU A 134 45.98 33.46 39.99
C LEU A 134 46.49 34.74 40.68
N PRO A 135 47.32 34.64 41.74
CA PRO A 135 47.81 35.82 42.45
C PRO A 135 48.74 36.63 41.55
N GLY A 136 48.34 37.86 41.20
CA GLY A 136 49.14 38.74 40.34
C GLY A 136 49.32 38.23 38.91
N GLY A 137 48.47 37.31 38.44
CA GLY A 137 48.53 36.75 37.08
C GLY A 137 49.58 35.65 36.88
N TYR A 138 50.25 35.19 37.95
CA TYR A 138 51.21 34.10 37.88
C TYR A 138 50.56 32.76 38.22
N ALA A 139 50.64 31.80 37.29
CA ALA A 139 50.23 30.41 37.51
C ALA A 139 51.40 29.58 38.04
N GLY A 140 51.19 28.89 39.15
CA GLY A 140 52.14 27.91 39.66
C GLY A 140 52.20 26.65 38.79
N PRO A 141 53.22 25.79 38.96
CA PRO A 141 53.39 24.59 38.15
C PRO A 141 52.20 23.62 38.22
N LYS A 142 51.50 23.57 39.37
CA LYS A 142 50.35 22.67 39.58
C LYS A 142 49.11 23.16 38.81
N GLU A 143 48.85 24.46 38.85
CA GLU A 143 47.78 25.14 38.15
C GLU A 143 47.95 24.99 36.63
N VAL A 144 49.17 25.24 36.14
CA VAL A 144 49.52 25.03 34.72
C VAL A 144 49.30 23.58 34.30
N THR A 145 49.70 22.61 35.13
CA THR A 145 49.51 21.19 34.83
C THR A 145 48.03 20.84 34.76
N ARG A 146 47.21 21.32 35.72
CA ARG A 146 45.75 21.11 35.72
C ARG A 146 45.07 21.71 34.49
N LEU A 147 45.37 22.97 34.16
CA LEU A 147 44.81 23.64 32.98
C LEU A 147 45.18 22.90 31.70
N LYS A 148 46.42 22.41 31.59
CA LYS A 148 46.87 21.63 30.43
C LYS A 148 46.11 20.31 30.32
N SER A 149 45.97 19.56 31.41
CA SER A 149 45.20 18.31 31.42
C SER A 149 43.72 18.51 31.12
N ALA A 150 43.10 19.57 31.63
CA ALA A 150 41.71 19.92 31.31
C ALA A 150 41.54 20.26 29.83
N ASN A 151 42.48 21.02 29.25
CA ASN A 151 42.46 21.35 27.82
C ASN A 151 42.69 20.12 26.93
N GLU A 152 43.56 19.20 27.31
CA GLU A 152 43.75 17.91 26.62
C GLU A 152 42.46 17.07 26.66
N ALA A 153 41.82 16.96 27.83
CA ALA A 153 40.56 16.24 28.00
C ALA A 153 39.43 16.85 27.13
N LEU A 154 39.29 18.18 27.11
CA LEU A 154 38.34 18.88 26.23
C LEU A 154 38.59 18.55 24.76
N GLY A 155 39.86 18.49 24.34
CA GLY A 155 40.23 18.15 22.97
C GLY A 155 39.84 16.72 22.57
N GLU A 156 40.10 15.74 23.45
CA GLU A 156 39.71 14.33 23.23
C GLU A 156 38.19 14.16 23.18
N ASP A 157 37.48 14.82 24.08
CA ASP A 157 36.03 14.76 24.17
C ASP A 157 35.34 15.44 22.96
N LEU A 158 35.89 16.55 22.44
CA LEU A 158 35.40 17.14 21.18
C LEU A 158 35.58 16.20 19.98
N MET A 159 36.68 15.45 19.93
CA MET A 159 36.89 14.41 18.91
C MET A 159 35.88 13.28 19.05
N ARG A 160 35.51 12.94 20.29
CA ARG A 160 34.47 11.95 20.58
C ARG A 160 33.10 12.42 20.11
N ILE A 161 32.69 13.66 20.41
CA ILE A 161 31.46 14.26 19.89
C ILE A 161 31.42 14.21 18.36
N MET A 162 32.51 14.61 17.70
CA MET A 162 32.60 14.56 16.23
C MET A 162 32.42 13.14 15.68
N THR A 163 32.98 12.14 16.37
CA THR A 163 32.83 10.73 16.00
C THR A 163 31.38 10.26 16.20
N THR A 164 30.76 10.59 17.33
CA THR A 164 29.36 10.26 17.62
C THR A 164 28.39 10.91 16.61
N LEU A 165 28.64 12.15 16.20
CA LEU A 165 27.86 12.84 15.16
C LEU A 165 28.07 12.28 13.75
N SER A 166 29.22 11.68 13.47
CA SER A 166 29.52 11.12 12.14
C SER A 166 28.56 9.98 11.71
N PHE A 167 27.89 9.33 12.67
CA PHE A 167 26.85 8.33 12.42
C PHE A 167 25.55 8.91 11.81
N GLN A 168 25.42 10.23 11.75
CA GLN A 168 24.28 10.90 11.09
C GLN A 168 24.22 10.56 9.59
N ASP A 169 25.36 10.39 8.91
CA ASP A 169 25.37 10.02 7.49
C ASP A 169 24.75 8.63 7.27
N LEU A 170 25.11 7.67 8.11
CA LEU A 170 24.53 6.33 8.08
C LEU A 170 23.03 6.35 8.39
N THR A 171 22.62 7.21 9.33
CA THR A 171 21.20 7.42 9.68
C THR A 171 20.43 7.99 8.49
N GLY A 172 20.97 9.00 7.81
CA GLY A 172 20.37 9.57 6.60
C GLY A 172 20.22 8.56 5.47
N GLN A 173 21.23 7.70 5.27
CA GLN A 173 21.15 6.61 4.29
C GLN A 173 20.08 5.58 4.63
N ARG A 174 19.94 5.20 5.90
CA ARG A 174 18.88 4.28 6.36
C ARG A 174 17.48 4.87 6.16
N ILE A 175 17.28 6.14 6.53
CA ILE A 175 16.01 6.86 6.29
C ILE A 175 15.68 6.87 4.80
N LYS A 176 16.66 7.13 3.93
CA LYS A 176 16.46 7.12 2.48
C LYS A 176 15.99 5.75 1.97
N ARG A 177 16.55 4.65 2.48
CA ARG A 177 16.11 3.28 2.14
C ARG A 177 14.68 3.02 2.58
N ILE A 178 14.32 3.44 3.79
CA ILE A 178 12.95 3.34 4.32
C ILE A 178 11.97 4.11 3.43
N ILE A 179 12.30 5.35 3.07
CA ILE A 179 11.45 6.16 2.17
C ILE A 179 11.25 5.43 0.82
N THR A 180 12.31 4.85 0.27
CA THR A 180 12.20 4.06 -0.96
C THR A 180 11.31 2.82 -0.79
N ALA A 181 11.41 2.12 0.34
CA ALA A 181 10.55 0.97 0.64
C ALA A 181 9.07 1.38 0.73
N ILE A 182 8.76 2.46 1.46
CA ILE A 182 7.39 2.99 1.59
C ILE A 182 6.82 3.38 0.22
N LYS A 183 7.59 4.09 -0.62
CA LYS A 183 7.18 4.41 -1.99
C LYS A 183 6.87 3.17 -2.84
N LYS A 184 7.61 2.08 -2.63
CA LYS A 184 7.37 0.82 -3.33
C LYS A 184 6.08 0.17 -2.86
N VAL A 185 5.78 0.19 -1.57
CA VAL A 185 4.48 -0.27 -1.06
C VAL A 185 3.34 0.59 -1.62
N GLU A 186 3.47 1.91 -1.57
CA GLU A 186 2.47 2.83 -2.11
C GLU A 186 2.11 2.49 -3.56
N GLN A 187 3.13 2.20 -4.38
CA GLN A 187 2.92 1.72 -5.75
C GLN A 187 2.18 0.37 -5.82
N ILE A 188 2.51 -0.59 -4.95
CA ILE A 188 1.84 -1.90 -4.92
C ILE A 188 0.35 -1.75 -4.53
N VAL A 189 0.05 -0.91 -3.54
CA VAL A 189 -1.32 -0.65 -3.09
C VAL A 189 -2.11 0.08 -4.17
N LEU A 190 -1.50 1.09 -4.80
CA LEU A 190 -2.09 1.80 -5.94
C LEU A 190 -2.39 0.84 -7.09
N ASP A 191 -1.48 -0.08 -7.41
CA ASP A 191 -1.70 -1.09 -8.46
C ASP A 191 -2.86 -2.02 -8.16
N LEU A 192 -2.92 -2.50 -6.91
CA LEU A 192 -4.00 -3.34 -6.47
C LEU A 192 -5.33 -2.59 -6.62
N TYR A 193 -5.39 -1.36 -6.10
CA TYR A 193 -6.58 -0.51 -6.16
C TYR A 193 -7.04 -0.24 -7.59
N LEU A 194 -6.13 0.19 -8.47
CA LEU A 194 -6.44 0.45 -9.89
C LEU A 194 -6.87 -0.83 -10.61
N SER A 195 -6.18 -1.94 -10.37
CA SER A 195 -6.51 -3.23 -11.00
C SER A 195 -7.90 -3.74 -10.60
N THR A 196 -8.26 -3.60 -9.32
CA THR A 196 -9.57 -3.99 -8.78
C THR A 196 -10.67 -3.04 -9.27
N GLY A 197 -10.43 -1.72 -9.25
CA GLY A 197 -11.38 -0.73 -9.76
C GLY A 197 -11.68 -0.93 -11.25
N LEU A 198 -10.65 -1.19 -12.06
CA LEU A 198 -10.81 -1.50 -13.48
C LEU A 198 -11.56 -2.81 -13.73
N GLN A 199 -11.34 -3.85 -12.90
CA GLN A 199 -12.11 -5.11 -12.99
C GLN A 199 -13.59 -4.91 -12.69
N ILE A 200 -13.92 -4.19 -11.62
CA ILE A 200 -15.31 -3.87 -11.25
C ILE A 200 -16.01 -3.11 -12.40
N ARG A 201 -15.32 -2.12 -12.99
CA ARG A 201 -15.86 -1.34 -14.10
C ARG A 201 -16.01 -2.14 -15.39
N ALA A 202 -15.01 -2.94 -15.75
CA ALA A 202 -15.04 -3.77 -16.95
C ALA A 202 -16.18 -4.80 -16.89
N GLN A 203 -16.47 -5.32 -15.69
CA GLN A 203 -17.61 -6.20 -15.48
C GLN A 203 -18.95 -5.46 -15.49
N ALA A 204 -19.04 -4.26 -14.92
CA ALA A 204 -20.26 -3.44 -14.99
C ALA A 204 -20.62 -3.07 -16.44
N GLN A 205 -19.62 -2.88 -17.32
CA GLN A 205 -19.81 -2.58 -18.74
C GLN A 205 -20.08 -3.82 -19.60
N ALA A 206 -19.55 -4.98 -19.23
CA ALA A 206 -19.69 -6.23 -19.97
C ALA A 206 -19.88 -7.45 -19.04
N PRO A 207 -21.09 -7.65 -18.48
CA PRO A 207 -21.36 -8.73 -17.52
C PRO A 207 -21.32 -10.15 -18.11
N ASP A 208 -21.39 -10.28 -19.45
CA ASP A 208 -21.35 -11.57 -20.16
C ASP A 208 -19.92 -12.02 -20.55
N ARG A 209 -18.87 -11.22 -20.26
CA ARG A 209 -17.48 -11.56 -20.58
C ARG A 209 -16.82 -12.41 -19.48
N ASN A 210 -15.86 -13.25 -19.88
CA ASN A 210 -15.11 -14.09 -18.95
C ASN A 210 -14.23 -13.23 -18.02
N ILE A 211 -14.25 -13.57 -16.73
CA ILE A 211 -13.56 -12.87 -15.64
C ILE A 211 -12.02 -12.87 -15.86
N GLU A 212 -11.46 -13.91 -16.46
CA GLU A 212 -10.02 -13.97 -16.75
C GLU A 212 -9.58 -12.96 -17.82
N ASP A 213 -10.38 -12.77 -18.87
CA ASP A 213 -10.11 -11.79 -19.93
C ASP A 213 -10.20 -10.35 -19.39
N LEU A 214 -11.17 -10.10 -18.51
CA LEU A 214 -11.34 -8.82 -17.81
C LEU A 214 -10.14 -8.52 -16.88
N LYS A 215 -9.60 -9.55 -16.22
CA LYS A 215 -8.39 -9.46 -15.39
C LYS A 215 -7.16 -9.09 -16.22
N ALA A 216 -7.00 -9.68 -17.40
CA ALA A 216 -5.89 -9.40 -18.31
C ALA A 216 -5.97 -7.96 -18.88
N GLU A 217 -7.16 -7.53 -19.30
CA GLU A 217 -7.39 -6.18 -19.84
C GLU A 217 -7.17 -5.10 -18.77
N ALA A 218 -7.60 -5.35 -17.53
CA ALA A 218 -7.34 -4.44 -16.40
C ALA A 218 -5.84 -4.30 -16.10
N LYS A 219 -5.08 -5.40 -16.09
CA LYS A 219 -3.62 -5.36 -15.91
C LYS A 219 -2.92 -4.58 -17.02
N GLN A 220 -3.35 -4.75 -18.27
CA GLN A 220 -2.79 -4.04 -19.40
C GLN A 220 -3.02 -2.53 -19.30
N LYS A 221 -4.24 -2.11 -18.95
CA LYS A 221 -4.57 -0.69 -18.74
C LYS A 221 -3.79 -0.05 -17.59
N VAL A 222 -3.62 -0.76 -16.48
CA VAL A 222 -2.72 -0.30 -15.38
C VAL A 222 -1.30 -0.10 -15.89
N SER A 223 -0.79 -1.00 -16.72
CA SER A 223 0.55 -0.88 -17.30
C SER A 223 0.69 0.28 -18.29
N GLU A 224 -0.36 0.60 -19.05
CA GLU A 224 -0.38 1.73 -19.98
C GLU A 224 -0.44 3.07 -19.24
N LEU A 225 -1.24 3.15 -18.18
CA LEU A 225 -1.36 4.34 -17.30
C LEU A 225 -0.04 4.65 -16.57
N LYS A 226 0.76 3.63 -16.28
CA LYS A 226 2.06 3.81 -15.65
C LYS A 226 3.14 4.38 -16.56
N GLY A 227 3.01 4.23 -17.89
CA GLY A 227 4.05 4.62 -18.83
C GLY A 227 5.41 3.93 -18.62
N PRO A 228 6.43 4.26 -19.44
CA PRO A 228 7.76 3.66 -19.37
C PRO A 228 8.62 4.15 -18.19
N GLN A 229 8.19 5.20 -17.48
CA GLN A 229 8.78 5.63 -16.21
C GLN A 229 7.71 5.46 -15.13
N SER A 230 7.99 4.67 -14.09
CA SER A 230 7.08 4.34 -12.98
C SER A 230 6.59 5.53 -12.13
N ASP A 231 6.68 6.76 -12.62
CA ASP A 231 6.07 7.94 -12.03
C ASP A 231 4.65 8.05 -12.56
N VAL A 232 3.72 7.50 -11.77
CA VAL A 232 2.30 7.68 -11.98
C VAL A 232 1.98 9.17 -11.81
N LYS A 233 1.50 9.83 -12.86
CA LYS A 233 1.07 11.23 -12.74
C LYS A 233 -0.17 11.27 -11.87
N GLN A 234 -0.11 12.04 -10.80
CA GLN A 234 -1.22 12.16 -9.85
C GLN A 234 -2.52 12.62 -10.53
N GLY A 235 -2.44 13.48 -11.55
CA GLY A 235 -3.61 13.85 -12.35
C GLY A 235 -4.25 12.68 -13.12
N ASP A 236 -3.47 11.69 -13.58
CA ASP A 236 -4.00 10.52 -14.27
C ASP A 236 -4.67 9.54 -13.27
N VAL A 237 -4.24 9.56 -12.00
CA VAL A 237 -4.88 8.80 -10.91
C VAL A 237 -6.17 9.47 -10.48
N ASP A 238 -6.13 10.78 -10.26
CA ASP A 238 -7.30 11.58 -9.88
C ASP A 238 -8.38 11.51 -10.98
N ASP A 239 -8.00 11.60 -12.26
CA ASP A 239 -8.93 11.40 -13.38
C ASP A 239 -9.50 9.97 -13.41
N LEU A 240 -8.70 8.96 -13.04
CA LEU A 240 -9.20 7.59 -12.95
C LEU A 240 -10.15 7.39 -11.76
N LEU A 241 -9.84 7.99 -10.61
CA LEU A 241 -10.66 7.99 -9.40
C LEU A 241 -12.01 8.68 -9.65
N ALA A 242 -11.97 9.85 -10.27
CA ALA A 242 -13.15 10.59 -10.72
C ALA A 242 -13.99 9.78 -11.71
N GLN A 243 -13.35 9.12 -12.69
CA GLN A 243 -14.03 8.26 -13.65
C GLN A 243 -14.56 6.94 -13.05
N LEU A 244 -14.03 6.52 -11.90
CA LEU A 244 -14.49 5.37 -11.13
C LEU A 244 -15.58 5.76 -10.12
N GLY A 245 -15.87 7.06 -9.94
CA GLY A 245 -16.88 7.57 -9.01
C GLY A 245 -16.47 7.44 -7.53
N LEU A 246 -15.17 7.49 -7.26
CA LEU A 246 -14.58 7.23 -5.95
C LEU A 246 -13.90 8.46 -5.32
N ASP A 247 -14.22 9.66 -5.80
CA ASP A 247 -13.82 10.94 -5.19
C ASP A 247 -14.66 11.32 -3.96
#